data_AF-A0A8J8NNI2-F1
#
_entry.id   AF-A0A8J8NNI2-F1
#
_cell.length_a   1.000
_cell.length_b   1.000
_cell.length_c   1.000
_cell.angle_alpha   90.00
_cell.angle_beta   90.00
_cell.angle_gamma   90.00
#
_symmetry.space_group_name_H-M   'P 1'
#
loop_
_entity.id
_entity.type
_entity.pdbx_description
1 polymer ?
#
loop_
_entity_poly.entity_id
_entity_poly.type
_entity_poly.pdbx_seq_one_letter_code
_entity_poly.pdbx_strand_id
1 'polypeptide(L)'
;MSVTQPREQTQHQLAWTKEWIELVLQERARNRSNLQGIKGVKCRDAHQYYEQVHSSEVKSDQQIAFAGELVLQEIFGMLARDLEDGDEVDQKWVYGLLCMLEKPLLAEQAGDLNQMLNGLLKKRGQGEMIAEIDVNICIITEYFGQRFR
;
A
#
# COMPACT_ATOMS: atom_id res chain seq x y z
N MET A 1 -14.79 27.73 -41.79
CA MET A 1 -15.45 26.56 -41.17
C MET A 1 -14.33 25.70 -40.59
N SER A 2 -14.10 25.76 -39.27
CA SER A 2 -13.02 25.01 -38.62
C SER A 2 -13.48 23.60 -38.30
N VAL A 3 -12.79 22.62 -38.88
CA VAL A 3 -12.95 21.20 -38.55
C VAL A 3 -12.34 20.98 -37.17
N THR A 4 -13.18 20.72 -36.18
CA THR A 4 -12.75 20.30 -34.85
C THR A 4 -12.48 18.79 -34.92
N GLN A 5 -11.20 18.40 -34.89
CA GLN A 5 -10.84 17.00 -34.67
C GLN A 5 -11.26 16.59 -33.25
N PRO A 6 -11.81 15.38 -33.04
CA PRO A 6 -11.97 14.84 -31.70
C PRO A 6 -10.58 14.56 -31.13
N ARG A 7 -10.28 15.13 -29.95
CA ARG A 7 -9.13 14.73 -29.15
C ARG A 7 -9.34 13.27 -28.74
N GLU A 8 -8.54 12.37 -29.29
CA GLU A 8 -8.36 11.03 -28.74
C GLU A 8 -7.82 11.18 -27.32
N GLN A 9 -8.71 11.04 -26.32
CA GLN A 9 -8.31 10.80 -24.94
C GLN A 9 -7.85 9.35 -24.87
N THR A 10 -6.57 9.12 -25.15
CA THR A 10 -5.94 7.82 -24.89
C THR A 10 -5.86 7.66 -23.37
N GLN A 11 -6.89 7.04 -22.78
CA GLN A 11 -6.77 6.42 -21.46
C GLN A 11 -5.67 5.36 -21.58
N HIS A 12 -4.44 5.71 -21.18
CA HIS A 12 -3.38 4.73 -20.96
C HIS A 12 -3.75 3.93 -19.70
N GLN A 13 -4.65 2.95 -19.85
CA GLN A 13 -4.71 1.82 -18.94
C GLN A 13 -3.35 1.13 -19.01
N LEU A 14 -2.61 1.14 -17.91
CA LEU A 14 -1.47 0.24 -17.76
C LEU A 14 -2.04 -1.18 -17.70
N ALA A 15 -1.91 -1.92 -18.78
CA ALA A 15 -1.98 -3.36 -18.72
C ALA A 15 -0.60 -3.85 -18.26
N TRP A 16 -0.39 -4.02 -16.95
CA TRP A 16 0.78 -4.77 -16.48
C TRP A 16 0.75 -6.17 -17.07
N THR A 17 1.91 -6.68 -17.46
CA THR A 17 1.96 -8.06 -17.98
C THR A 17 1.71 -9.04 -16.84
N LYS A 18 1.22 -10.22 -17.19
CA LYS A 18 0.96 -11.30 -16.22
C LYS A 18 2.25 -11.67 -15.46
N GLU A 19 3.37 -11.70 -16.16
CA GLU A 19 4.69 -12.00 -15.60
C GLU A 19 5.12 -10.95 -14.56
N TRP A 20 4.85 -9.67 -14.81
CA TRP A 20 5.18 -8.61 -13.87
C TRP A 20 4.32 -8.70 -12.60
N ILE A 21 3.02 -8.96 -12.75
CA ILE A 21 2.11 -9.18 -11.61
C ILE A 21 2.60 -10.37 -10.77
N GLU A 22 2.92 -11.49 -11.42
CA GLU A 22 3.44 -12.69 -10.75
C GLU A 22 4.73 -12.39 -9.96
N LEU A 23 5.66 -11.64 -10.57
CA LEU A 23 6.89 -11.22 -9.91
C LEU A 23 6.60 -10.38 -8.65
N VAL A 24 5.72 -9.38 -8.74
CA VAL A 24 5.35 -8.53 -7.61
C VAL A 24 4.73 -9.34 -6.47
N LEU A 25 3.85 -10.28 -6.79
CA LEU A 25 3.18 -11.12 -5.78
C LEU A 25 4.15 -12.11 -5.12
N GLN A 26 5.09 -12.68 -5.87
CA GLN A 26 6.15 -13.53 -5.32
C GLN A 26 7.06 -12.73 -4.38
N GLU A 27 7.45 -11.52 -4.78
CA GLU A 27 8.25 -10.61 -3.97
C GLU A 27 7.54 -10.20 -2.67
N ARG A 28 6.24 -9.87 -2.73
CA ARG A 28 5.42 -9.63 -1.54
C ARG A 28 5.46 -10.84 -0.59
N ALA A 29 5.24 -12.04 -1.11
CA ALA A 29 5.23 -13.26 -0.29
C ALA A 29 6.58 -13.51 0.38
N ARG A 30 7.68 -13.30 -0.35
CA ARG A 30 9.04 -13.39 0.18
C ARG A 30 9.28 -12.37 1.29
N ASN A 31 8.91 -11.12 1.06
CA ASN A 31 9.11 -10.05 2.04
C ASN A 31 8.24 -10.22 3.29
N ARG A 32 7.00 -10.71 3.14
CA ARG A 32 6.19 -11.15 4.28
C ARG A 32 6.92 -12.19 5.12
N SER A 33 7.49 -13.23 4.49
CA SER A 33 8.25 -14.26 5.22
C SER A 33 9.45 -13.67 5.95
N ASN A 34 10.16 -12.72 5.33
CA ASN A 34 11.30 -12.04 5.95
C ASN A 34 10.87 -11.21 7.16
N LEU A 35 9.82 -10.40 7.02
CA LEU A 35 9.28 -9.55 8.09
C LEU A 35 8.73 -10.39 9.25
N GLN A 36 8.06 -11.51 8.97
CA GLN A 36 7.61 -12.45 10.00
C GLN A 36 8.76 -13.16 10.72
N GLY A 37 9.91 -13.31 10.07
CA GLY A 37 11.12 -13.87 10.67
C GLY A 37 11.83 -12.92 11.64
N ILE A 38 11.47 -11.63 11.66
CA ILE A 38 12.04 -10.65 12.59
C ILE A 38 11.51 -10.94 14.00
N LYS A 39 12.44 -11.24 14.92
CA LYS A 39 12.11 -11.51 16.32
C LYS A 39 11.65 -10.22 17.02
N GLY A 40 10.50 -10.28 17.68
CA GLY A 40 9.99 -9.24 18.56
C GLY A 40 8.55 -9.49 19.00
N VAL A 41 8.09 -8.74 20.00
CA VAL A 41 6.69 -8.79 20.44
C VAL A 41 5.86 -7.92 19.50
N LYS A 42 4.84 -8.51 18.88
CA LYS A 42 3.87 -7.72 18.11
C LYS A 42 3.06 -6.85 19.07
N CYS A 43 3.03 -5.55 18.78
CA CYS A 43 2.25 -4.57 19.53
C CYS A 43 0.76 -4.86 19.35
N ARG A 44 -0.01 -4.78 20.44
CA ARG A 44 -1.45 -5.11 20.43
C ARG A 44 -2.33 -3.90 20.21
N ASP A 45 -1.78 -2.69 20.39
CA ASP A 45 -2.45 -1.41 20.25
C ASP A 45 -1.46 -0.33 19.78
N ALA A 46 -1.99 0.80 19.27
CA ALA A 46 -1.17 1.90 18.77
C ALA A 46 -0.27 2.54 19.83
N HIS A 47 -0.65 2.51 21.11
CA HIS A 47 0.17 3.11 22.16
C HIS A 47 1.46 2.31 22.37
N GLN A 48 1.35 0.98 22.51
CA GLN A 48 2.51 0.09 22.55
C GLN A 48 3.36 0.20 21.30
N TYR A 49 2.72 0.29 20.13
CA TYR A 49 3.44 0.46 18.86
C TYR A 49 4.25 1.76 18.83
N TYR A 50 3.63 2.86 19.23
CA TYR A 50 4.28 4.16 19.29
C TYR A 50 5.49 4.15 20.24
N GLU A 51 5.34 3.62 21.46
CA GLU A 51 6.44 3.50 22.42
C GLU A 51 7.60 2.65 21.88
N GLN A 52 7.27 1.53 21.23
CA GLN A 52 8.25 0.61 20.66
C GLN A 52 9.02 1.27 19.51
N VAL A 53 8.32 1.92 18.59
CA VAL A 53 8.85 2.52 17.35
C VAL A 53 9.65 3.79 17.61
N HIS A 54 9.30 4.56 18.64
CA HIS A 54 10.00 5.80 19.03
C HIS A 54 11.19 5.56 19.97
N SER A 55 11.47 4.31 20.35
CA SER A 55 12.75 3.97 20.97
C SER A 55 13.88 4.10 19.92
N SER A 56 14.95 4.81 20.26
CA SER A 56 15.96 5.35 19.34
C SER A 56 16.79 4.33 18.54
N GLU A 57 16.46 3.04 18.58
CA GLU A 57 17.26 1.93 18.03
C GLU A 57 16.49 1.03 17.04
N VAL A 58 15.21 1.30 16.76
CA VAL A 58 14.38 0.41 15.92
C VAL A 58 14.49 0.77 14.43
N LYS A 59 14.90 -0.21 13.62
CA LYS A 59 14.98 -0.06 12.15
C LYS A 59 13.59 -0.15 11.50
N SER A 60 13.41 0.49 10.33
CA SER A 60 12.13 0.51 9.59
C SER A 60 11.47 -0.87 9.43
N ASP A 61 12.22 -1.90 9.03
CA ASP A 61 11.68 -3.27 8.90
C ASP A 61 11.18 -3.84 10.24
N GLN A 62 11.83 -3.49 11.36
CA GLN A 62 11.40 -3.89 12.69
C GLN A 62 10.14 -3.13 13.11
N GLN A 63 10.05 -1.85 12.78
CA GLN A 63 8.83 -1.05 13.01
C GLN A 63 7.64 -1.71 12.30
N ILE A 64 7.79 -2.06 11.01
CA ILE A 64 6.75 -2.76 10.23
C ILE A 64 6.42 -4.13 10.85
N ALA A 65 7.43 -4.91 11.25
CA ALA A 65 7.22 -6.24 11.81
C ALA A 65 6.51 -6.25 13.18
N PHE A 66 6.65 -5.17 13.96
CA PHE A 66 6.01 -5.04 15.27
C PHE A 66 4.53 -4.64 15.19
N ALA A 67 4.05 -4.17 14.04
CA ALA A 67 2.64 -3.86 13.85
C ALA A 67 1.80 -5.15 13.95
N GLY A 68 1.09 -5.30 15.07
CA GLY A 68 0.03 -6.30 15.20
C GLY A 68 -1.16 -5.98 14.30
N GLU A 69 -2.11 -6.89 14.19
CA GLU A 69 -3.22 -6.79 13.23
C GLU A 69 -4.13 -5.55 13.47
N LEU A 70 -4.43 -5.23 14.73
CA LEU A 70 -5.18 -4.04 15.11
C LEU A 70 -4.40 -2.75 14.80
N VAL A 71 -3.10 -2.76 15.07
CA VAL A 71 -2.21 -1.63 14.80
C VAL A 71 -2.08 -1.39 13.29
N LEU A 72 -1.96 -2.46 12.50
CA LEU A 72 -1.95 -2.37 11.04
C LEU A 72 -3.22 -1.69 10.54
N GLN A 73 -4.39 -2.05 11.08
CA GLN A 73 -5.65 -1.43 10.68
C GLN A 73 -5.64 0.08 10.96
N GLU A 74 -5.24 0.52 12.16
CA GLU A 74 -5.17 1.94 12.50
C GLU A 74 -4.19 2.70 11.59
N ILE A 75 -3.02 2.11 11.33
CA ILE A 75 -2.02 2.67 10.42
C ILE A 75 -2.58 2.81 8.99
N PHE A 76 -3.25 1.78 8.47
CA PHE A 76 -3.85 1.83 7.13
C PHE A 76 -4.90 2.94 7.02
N GLY A 77 -5.76 3.09 8.04
CA GLY A 77 -6.75 4.16 8.07
C GLY A 77 -6.15 5.57 8.13
N MET A 78 -5.00 5.76 8.78
CA MET A 78 -4.26 7.03 8.75
C MET A 78 -3.64 7.28 7.38
N LEU A 79 -2.88 6.32 6.86
CA LEU A 79 -2.21 6.43 5.57
C LEU A 79 -3.16 6.67 4.40
N ALA A 80 -4.35 6.06 4.45
CA ALA A 80 -5.36 6.24 3.43
C ALA A 80 -5.85 7.70 3.37
N ARG A 81 -5.98 8.37 4.51
CA ARG A 81 -6.36 9.80 4.59
C ARG A 81 -5.23 10.69 4.09
N ASP A 82 -4.02 10.48 4.60
CA ASP A 82 -2.83 11.26 4.21
C ASP A 82 -2.62 11.21 2.67
N LEU A 83 -2.76 10.03 2.07
CA LEU A 83 -2.67 9.87 0.61
C LEU A 83 -3.79 10.57 -0.16
N GLU A 84 -5.01 10.62 0.38
CA GLU A 84 -6.15 11.29 -0.24
C GLU A 84 -6.00 12.82 -0.20
N ASP A 85 -5.57 13.33 0.95
CA ASP A 85 -5.31 14.75 1.21
C ASP A 85 -4.10 15.27 0.44
N GLY A 86 -3.24 14.36 -0.05
CA GLY A 86 -2.09 14.67 -0.91
C GLY A 86 -0.78 14.82 -0.15
N ASP A 87 -0.75 14.40 1.11
CA ASP A 87 0.46 14.42 1.93
C ASP A 87 1.50 13.42 1.42
N GLU A 88 2.77 13.73 1.64
CA GLU A 88 3.86 12.82 1.27
C GLU A 88 3.86 11.60 2.19
N VAL A 89 3.77 10.42 1.57
CA VAL A 89 3.77 9.13 2.27
C VAL A 89 4.86 8.26 1.67
N ASP A 90 5.71 7.68 2.53
CA ASP A 90 6.75 6.75 2.10
C ASP A 90 6.14 5.48 1.52
N GLN A 91 6.29 5.31 0.20
CA GLN A 91 5.74 4.19 -0.54
C GLN A 91 6.40 2.85 -0.18
N LYS A 92 7.64 2.85 0.31
CA LYS A 92 8.31 1.65 0.80
C LYS A 92 7.70 1.19 2.11
N TRP A 93 7.28 2.14 2.94
CA TRP A 93 6.58 1.83 4.18
C TRP A 93 5.18 1.26 3.90
N VAL A 94 4.43 1.87 2.99
CA VAL A 94 3.14 1.34 2.49
C VAL A 94 3.32 -0.10 1.98
N TYR A 95 4.33 -0.35 1.14
CA TYR A 95 4.65 -1.68 0.63
C TYR A 95 4.90 -2.69 1.76
N GLY A 96 5.70 -2.32 2.75
CA GLY A 96 6.00 -3.18 3.90
C GLY A 96 4.75 -3.55 4.70
N LEU A 97 3.87 -2.59 4.94
CA LEU A 97 2.60 -2.81 5.63
C LEU A 97 1.66 -3.72 4.83
N LEU A 98 1.57 -3.53 3.50
CA LEU A 98 0.81 -4.40 2.60
C LEU A 98 1.33 -5.85 2.58
N CYS A 99 2.62 -6.06 2.81
CA CYS A 99 3.19 -7.40 3.00
C CYS A 99 2.72 -8.04 4.32
N MET A 100 2.48 -7.24 5.36
CA MET A 100 2.07 -7.71 6.68
C MET A 100 0.57 -7.98 6.80
N LEU A 101 -0.27 -7.28 6.02
CA LEU A 101 -1.71 -7.52 5.96
C LEU A 101 -2.03 -8.88 5.31
N GLU A 102 -3.03 -9.62 5.82
CA GLU A 102 -3.39 -10.94 5.30
C GLU A 102 -4.89 -11.05 4.98
N LYS A 103 -5.23 -11.97 4.07
CA LYS A 103 -6.61 -12.37 3.82
C LYS A 103 -7.10 -13.38 4.87
N PRO A 104 -8.42 -13.43 5.16
CA PRO A 104 -9.46 -12.55 4.63
C PRO A 104 -9.40 -11.15 5.29
N LEU A 105 -9.69 -10.11 4.50
CA LEU A 105 -9.76 -8.75 5.02
C LEU A 105 -11.05 -8.52 5.79
N LEU A 106 -10.97 -7.77 6.89
CA LEU A 106 -12.13 -7.17 7.53
C LEU A 106 -12.73 -6.09 6.61
N ALA A 107 -14.02 -5.79 6.81
CA ALA A 107 -14.72 -4.79 5.99
C ALA A 107 -14.06 -3.40 6.07
N GLU A 108 -13.61 -3.01 7.27
CA GLU A 108 -12.92 -1.73 7.50
C GLU A 108 -11.57 -1.70 6.78
N GLN A 109 -10.76 -2.75 6.91
CA GLN A 109 -9.48 -2.87 6.19
C GLN A 109 -9.67 -2.82 4.67
N ALA A 110 -10.71 -3.48 4.13
CA ALA A 110 -11.02 -3.39 2.71
C ALA A 110 -11.44 -1.96 2.32
N GLY A 111 -12.16 -1.24 3.19
CA GLY A 111 -12.48 0.17 3.02
C GLY A 111 -11.23 1.04 2.93
N ASP A 112 -10.33 0.91 3.91
CA ASP A 112 -9.08 1.66 3.98
C ASP A 112 -8.19 1.39 2.75
N LEU A 113 -8.11 0.13 2.29
CA LEU A 113 -7.36 -0.21 1.08
C LEU A 113 -7.97 0.41 -0.19
N ASN A 114 -9.29 0.52 -0.29
CA ASN A 114 -9.93 1.19 -1.43
C ASN A 114 -9.66 2.70 -1.41
N GLN A 115 -9.70 3.33 -0.23
CA GLN A 115 -9.37 4.75 -0.09
C GLN A 115 -7.88 5.00 -0.44
N MET A 116 -6.98 4.16 0.07
CA MET A 116 -5.56 4.18 -0.27
C MET A 116 -5.33 4.00 -1.78
N LEU A 117 -6.02 3.04 -2.40
CA LEU A 117 -5.97 2.81 -3.85
C LEU A 117 -6.30 4.09 -4.61
N ASN A 118 -7.39 4.78 -4.24
CA ASN A 118 -7.78 6.04 -4.88
C ASN A 118 -6.68 7.12 -4.74
N GLY A 119 -6.10 7.28 -3.55
CA GLY A 119 -5.00 8.21 -3.31
C GLY A 119 -3.76 7.90 -4.17
N LEU A 120 -3.36 6.63 -4.24
CA LEU A 120 -2.22 6.19 -5.06
C LEU A 120 -2.45 6.46 -6.55
N LEU A 121 -3.66 6.24 -7.05
CA LEU A 121 -4.01 6.47 -8.45
C LEU A 121 -4.08 7.95 -8.80
N LYS A 122 -4.56 8.78 -7.87
CA LYS A 122 -4.52 10.25 -7.99
C LYS A 122 -3.07 10.73 -8.13
N LYS A 123 -2.16 10.29 -7.25
CA LYS A 123 -0.73 10.63 -7.31
C LYS A 123 -0.07 10.16 -8.60
N ARG A 124 -0.30 8.91 -8.97
CA ARG A 124 0.16 8.35 -10.26
C ARG A 124 -0.32 9.19 -11.45
N GLY A 125 -1.58 9.62 -11.43
CA GLY A 125 -2.16 10.48 -12.48
C GLY A 125 -1.60 11.90 -12.52
N GLN A 126 -1.03 12.39 -11.42
CA GLN A 126 -0.35 13.68 -11.33
C GLN A 126 1.08 13.65 -11.88
N GLY A 127 1.55 12.50 -12.35
CA GLY A 127 2.87 12.36 -12.98
C GLY A 127 4.00 11.99 -12.02
N GLU A 128 3.67 11.61 -10.77
CA GLU A 128 4.62 10.95 -9.88
C GLU A 128 4.94 9.55 -10.44
N MET A 129 5.91 9.46 -11.34
CA MET A 129 6.42 8.18 -11.86
C MET A 129 7.33 7.51 -10.83
N ILE A 130 6.71 7.00 -9.78
CA ILE A 130 7.38 6.23 -8.73
C ILE A 130 6.98 4.76 -8.94
N ALA A 131 7.95 3.91 -9.27
CA ALA A 131 7.72 2.49 -9.52
C ALA A 131 7.06 1.80 -8.32
N GLU A 132 7.34 2.27 -7.11
CA GLU A 132 6.76 1.80 -5.86
C GLU A 132 5.24 2.06 -5.78
N ILE A 133 4.72 3.14 -6.39
CA ILE A 133 3.27 3.38 -6.47
C ILE A 133 2.60 2.29 -7.31
N ASP A 134 3.16 1.94 -8.47
CA ASP A 134 2.63 0.87 -9.32
C ASP A 134 2.65 -0.49 -8.61
N VAL A 135 3.71 -0.79 -7.85
CA VAL A 135 3.80 -2.00 -7.03
C VAL A 135 2.70 -2.04 -5.97
N ASN A 136 2.50 -0.94 -5.24
CA ASN A 136 1.46 -0.85 -4.21
C ASN A 136 0.06 -1.00 -4.78
N ILE A 137 -0.25 -0.33 -5.91
CA ILE A 137 -1.52 -0.48 -6.61
C ILE A 137 -1.72 -1.94 -7.04
N CYS A 138 -0.71 -2.56 -7.65
CA CYS A 138 -0.76 -3.96 -8.08
C CYS A 138 -1.08 -4.93 -6.93
N ILE A 139 -0.45 -4.76 -5.77
CA ILE A 139 -0.74 -5.59 -4.60
C ILE A 139 -2.19 -5.39 -4.14
N ILE A 140 -2.66 -4.15 -4.08
CA ILE A 140 -4.03 -3.85 -3.64
C ILE A 140 -5.07 -4.45 -4.61
N THR A 141 -4.85 -4.35 -5.92
CA THR A 141 -5.81 -4.85 -6.92
C THR A 141 -5.71 -6.35 -7.14
N GLU A 142 -4.51 -6.90 -7.31
CA GLU A 142 -4.30 -8.29 -7.72
C GLU A 142 -4.19 -9.24 -6.53
N TYR A 143 -3.48 -8.85 -5.46
CA TYR A 143 -3.49 -9.66 -4.24
C TYR A 143 -4.80 -9.45 -3.50
N PHE A 144 -5.14 -8.25 -3.06
CA PHE A 144 -6.29 -8.04 -2.17
C PHE A 144 -7.64 -7.98 -2.88
N GLY A 145 -7.66 -7.97 -4.21
CA GLY A 145 -8.91 -8.00 -5.00
C GLY A 145 -9.71 -6.71 -4.91
N GLN A 146 -9.12 -5.63 -4.41
CA GLN A 146 -9.79 -4.34 -4.30
C GLN A 146 -9.93 -3.73 -5.69
N ARG A 147 -11.10 -3.19 -5.99
CA ARG A 147 -11.41 -2.59 -7.29
C ARG A 147 -12.16 -1.29 -7.04
N PHE A 148 -11.97 -0.34 -7.95
CA PHE A 148 -12.82 0.84 -8.03
C PHE A 148 -14.29 0.44 -8.02
N ARG A 149 -15.08 1.18 -7.24
CA ARG A 149 -16.53 1.23 -7.39
C ARG A 149 -16.91 2.43 -8.24
#